data_AF-A0A5P8N877-F1
#
_entry.id   AF-A0A5P8N877-F1
#
_cell.length_a   1.000
_cell.length_b   1.000
_cell.length_c   1.000
_cell.angle_alpha   90.00
_cell.angle_beta   90.00
_cell.angle_gamma   90.00
#
_symmetry.space_group_name_H-M   'P 1'
#
loop_
_entity.id
_entity.type
_entity.pdbx_description
1 polymer ?
#
loop_
_entity_poly.entity_id
_entity_poly.type
_entity_poly.pdbx_seq_one_letter_code
_entity_poly.pdbx_strand_id
1 'polypeptide(L)' 'PHMAAWVWLYHEEGRSYNKGKKKEQDAAAFFFVSTLQEHAGRYWCQYRVSESAEVSVKSDPVE' A
#
# COMPACT_ATOMS: atom_id res chain seq x y z
N PRO A 1 -7.09 -13.19 -7.34
CA PRO A 1 -5.84 -12.84 -6.62
C PRO A 1 -6.15 -11.99 -5.38
N HIS A 2 -5.90 -12.52 -4.18
CA HIS A 2 -6.09 -11.76 -2.95
C HIS A 2 -4.98 -10.72 -2.82
N MET A 3 -5.34 -9.48 -2.46
CA MET A 3 -4.36 -8.41 -2.22
C MET A 3 -3.68 -8.66 -0.87
N ALA A 4 -2.37 -8.52 -0.80
CA ALA A 4 -1.63 -8.69 0.44
C ALA A 4 -1.75 -7.45 1.34
N ALA A 5 -1.84 -6.27 0.73
CA ALA A 5 -1.92 -5.01 1.43
C ALA A 5 -2.58 -3.92 0.57
N TRP A 6 -2.97 -2.85 1.23
CA TRP A 6 -3.41 -1.60 0.60
C TRP A 6 -2.52 -0.45 1.06
N VAL A 7 -2.25 0.46 0.14
CA VAL A 7 -1.49 1.68 0.38
C VAL A 7 -2.35 2.86 0.04
N TRP A 8 -2.47 3.83 0.94
CA TRP A 8 -3.10 5.12 0.71
C TRP A 8 -2.05 6.21 0.69
N LEU A 9 -2.19 7.11 -0.28
CA LEU A 9 -1.39 8.31 -0.45
C LEU A 9 -2.33 9.51 -0.27
N TYR A 10 -2.20 10.22 0.84
CA TYR A 10 -2.95 11.43 1.15
C TYR A 10 -2.16 12.65 0.76
N HIS A 11 -2.81 13.61 0.13
CA HIS A 11 -2.27 14.92 -0.23
C HIS A 11 -2.84 15.99 0.70
N GLU A 12 -2.07 17.05 0.95
CA GLU A 12 -2.46 18.12 1.89
C GLU A 12 -3.74 18.86 1.52
N GLU A 13 -4.10 18.88 0.24
CA GLU A 13 -5.35 19.49 -0.25
C GLU A 13 -6.56 18.52 -0.17
N GLY A 14 -6.46 17.45 0.61
CA GLY A 14 -7.56 16.52 0.88
C GLY A 14 -7.80 15.44 -0.18
N ARG A 15 -6.96 15.39 -1.22
CA ARG A 15 -6.98 14.30 -2.21
C ARG A 15 -6.36 13.03 -1.64
N SER A 16 -6.91 11.87 -2.02
CA SER A 16 -6.36 10.57 -1.64
C SER A 16 -6.33 9.60 -2.82
N TYR A 17 -5.25 8.85 -2.91
CA TYR A 17 -5.04 7.79 -3.90
C TYR A 17 -4.84 6.49 -3.15
N ASN A 18 -5.40 5.38 -3.65
CA ASN A 18 -5.12 4.07 -3.07
C ASN A 18 -4.64 3.10 -4.12
N LYS A 19 -3.82 2.14 -3.68
CA LYS A 19 -3.33 1.07 -4.53
C LYS A 19 -3.19 -0.19 -3.71
N GLY A 20 -3.81 -1.25 -4.20
CA GLY A 20 -3.60 -2.57 -3.64
C GLY A 20 -2.27 -3.15 -4.12
N LYS A 21 -1.65 -3.95 -3.27
CA LYS A 21 -0.40 -4.66 -3.50
C LYS A 21 -0.63 -6.17 -3.42
N LYS A 22 -0.05 -6.96 -4.32
CA LYS A 22 0.01 -8.43 -4.18
C LYS A 22 1.20 -8.85 -3.29
N LYS A 23 1.28 -10.12 -2.89
CA LYS A 23 2.37 -10.61 -2.02
C LYS A 23 3.74 -10.48 -2.68
N GLU A 24 3.83 -10.62 -4.00
CA GLU A 24 5.08 -10.59 -4.76
C GLU A 24 5.61 -9.17 -4.99
N GLN A 25 4.80 -8.15 -4.76
CA GLN A 25 5.21 -6.76 -4.90
C GLN A 25 5.74 -6.29 -3.56
N ASP A 26 6.87 -5.58 -3.55
CA ASP A 26 7.45 -4.99 -2.33
C ASP A 26 7.11 -3.52 -2.12
N ALA A 27 6.70 -2.82 -3.18
CA ALA A 27 6.29 -1.41 -3.14
C ALA A 27 4.96 -1.18 -3.90
N ALA A 28 4.31 -0.05 -3.60
CA ALA A 28 3.19 0.47 -4.37
C ALA A 28 3.63 1.76 -5.08
N ALA A 29 3.66 1.74 -6.41
CA ALA A 29 4.02 2.91 -7.21
C ALA A 29 2.78 3.72 -7.60
N PHE A 30 2.80 5.02 -7.31
CA PHE A 30 1.80 5.99 -7.73
C PHE A 30 2.38 6.83 -8.86
N PHE A 31 1.60 7.06 -9.92
CA PHE A 31 2.03 7.80 -11.09
C PHE A 31 1.01 8.87 -11.41
N PHE A 32 1.50 10.09 -11.65
CA PHE A 32 0.72 11.17 -12.23
C PHE A 32 1.07 11.25 -13.72
N VAL A 33 0.08 11.14 -14.60
CA VAL A 33 0.29 11.17 -16.07
C VAL A 33 0.96 12.48 -16.49
N SER A 34 0.63 13.58 -15.80
CA SER A 34 1.25 14.89 -15.96
C SER A 34 1.50 15.49 -14.59
N THR A 35 2.65 16.15 -14.40
CA THR A 35 3.01 16.81 -13.14
C THR A 35 2.57 18.28 -13.16
N LEU A 36 1.31 18.53 -12.81
CA LEU A 36 0.72 19.86 -12.62
C LEU A 36 1.02 20.46 -11.25
N GLN A 37 0.86 21.78 -11.11
CA GLN A 37 1.07 22.51 -9.85
C GLN A 37 0.18 21.99 -8.70
N GLU A 38 -1.01 21.49 -9.03
CA GLU A 38 -1.95 20.87 -8.10
C GLU A 38 -1.46 19.56 -7.46
N HIS A 39 -0.33 19.01 -7.93
CA HIS A 39 0.34 17.85 -7.34
C HIS A 39 1.55 18.24 -6.47
N ALA A 40 1.88 19.54 -6.37
CA ALA A 40 2.91 19.98 -5.45
C ALA A 40 2.42 19.86 -4.00
N GLY A 41 3.35 19.81 -3.06
CA GLY A 41 3.03 19.82 -1.63
C GLY A 41 3.40 18.53 -0.92
N ARG A 42 2.87 18.36 0.30
CA ARG A 42 3.19 17.24 1.17
C ARG A 42 2.24 16.08 0.97
N TYR A 43 2.82 14.89 1.11
CA TYR A 43 2.10 13.64 1.04
C TYR A 43 2.31 12.81 2.30
N TRP A 44 1.27 12.08 2.71
CA TRP A 44 1.33 11.07 3.77
C TRP A 44 0.98 9.71 3.19
N CYS A 45 1.78 8.71 3.57
CA CYS A 45 1.56 7.33 3.14
C CYS A 45 1.05 6.51 4.33
N GLN A 46 -0.04 5.77 4.13
CA GLN A 46 -0.53 4.78 5.09
C GLN A 46 -0.53 3.40 4.44
N TYR A 47 0.09 2.43 5.13
CA TYR A 47 0.17 1.04 4.72
C TYR A 47 -0.71 0.17 5.63
N ARG A 48 -1.54 -0.70 5.04
CA ARG A 48 -2.37 -1.65 5.79
C ARG A 48 -2.27 -3.05 5.19
N VAL A 49 -1.80 -4.00 5.99
CA VAL A 49 -1.77 -5.43 5.63
C VAL A 49 -3.19 -5.99 5.64
N SER A 50 -3.49 -6.88 4.70
CA SER A 50 -4.77 -7.62 4.69
C SER A 50 -4.63 -8.84 5.60
N GLU A 51 -5.59 -9.11 6.48
CA GLU A 51 -5.51 -10.20 7.49
C GLU A 51 -5.15 -11.57 6.87
N SER A 52 -5.65 -11.88 5.68
CA SER A 52 -5.30 -13.09 4.91
C SER A 52 -3.81 -13.23 4.52
N ALA A 53 -3.05 -12.14 4.55
CA ALA A 53 -1.64 -12.15 4.20
C ALA A 53 -0.76 -12.62 5.37
N GLU A 54 -1.26 -12.46 6.60
CA GLU A 54 -0.55 -12.72 7.86
C GLU A 54 -0.91 -14.07 8.48
N VAL A 55 -1.57 -14.98 7.75
CA VAL A 55 -1.77 -16.36 8.22
C VAL A 55 -0.39 -17.02 8.30
N SER A 56 0.24 -16.89 9.47
CA SER A 56 1.49 -17.53 9.80
C SER A 56 1.26 -19.03 9.82
N VAL A 57 2.02 -19.77 9.00
CA VAL A 57 1.99 -21.22 9.03
C VAL A 57 2.55 -21.64 10.39
N LYS A 58 1.79 -22.43 11.14
CA LYS A 58 2.23 -22.98 12.41
C LYS A 58 3.54 -23.74 12.17
N SER A 59 4.61 -23.39 12.88
CA SER A 59 5.87 -24.11 12.81
C SER A 59 5.73 -25.49 13.43
N ASP A 60 6.53 -26.44 12.96
CA ASP A 60 6.62 -27.75 13.59
C ASP A 60 7.17 -27.61 15.03
N PRO A 61 6.64 -28.38 16.00
CA PRO A 61 7.18 -28.40 17.35
C PRO A 61 8.61 -28.98 17.36
N VAL A 62 9.49 -28.40 18.18
CA VAL A 62 10.81 -28.97 18.48
C VAL A 62 10.69 -29.89 19.69
N GLU A 63 11.30 -31.09 19.59
CA GLU A 63 11.46 -32.09 20.66
C GLU A 63 12.66 -31.77 21.56
#